data_AF-A0A1F9Y751-F1
#
_entry.id   AF-A0A1F9Y751-F1
#
_cell.length_a   1.000
_cell.length_b   1.000
_cell.length_c   1.000
_cell.angle_alpha   90.00
_cell.angle_beta   90.00
_cell.angle_gamma   90.00
#
_symmetry.space_group_name_H-M   'P 1'
#
loop_
_entity.id
_entity.type
_entity.pdbx_description
1 polymer ?
#
loop_
_entity_poly.entity_id
_entity_poly.type
_entity_poly.pdbx_seq_one_letter_code
_entity_poly.pdbx_strand_id
1 'polypeptide(L)'
;MNQSLPFSGHLLSILRDYQSNGVSPMICATCPALCCSQGGFALLENVLRIYDRYRQGRLKREGYRFAPGFSFCEFIFEYFDVWAREIDDPTGKKHALLLFHMKTLGPEGHLVSIPDAGDYWEIREGLFELNPWMSRGCVFLSKPLPSWMEGDDGMTRHCILHTPQSATHLTEKPIDCVLHTCTSRLKSKRPNEKLMRKWFVELATAFPNSVRRFQKLQGK
;
A
#
# COMPACT_ATOMS: atom_id res chain seq x y z
N MET A 1 13.04 -17.39 -8.28
CA MET A 1 12.48 -17.71 -6.95
C MET A 1 12.58 -16.46 -6.09
N ASN A 2 11.47 -15.77 -5.84
CA ASN A 2 11.41 -14.54 -5.04
C ASN A 2 11.23 -14.90 -3.56
N GLN A 3 12.31 -15.24 -2.86
CA GLN A 3 12.22 -15.46 -1.40
C GLN A 3 11.73 -14.15 -0.73
N SER A 4 10.73 -14.25 0.13
CA SER A 4 10.27 -13.15 0.98
C SER A 4 11.41 -12.73 1.90
N LEU A 5 11.72 -11.43 1.97
CA LEU A 5 12.82 -10.94 2.82
C LEU A 5 12.26 -10.62 4.21
N PRO A 6 12.79 -11.18 5.30
CA PRO A 6 12.32 -10.84 6.64
C PRO A 6 12.57 -9.37 6.93
N PHE A 7 11.67 -8.75 7.69
CA PHE A 7 11.89 -7.40 8.19
C PHE A 7 13.06 -7.35 9.18
N SER A 8 13.74 -6.22 9.24
CA SER A 8 14.79 -5.99 10.24
C SER A 8 14.23 -6.07 11.66
N GLY A 9 15.09 -6.34 12.64
CA GLY A 9 14.69 -6.35 14.05
C GLY A 9 14.03 -5.04 14.50
N HIS A 10 14.50 -3.91 13.97
CA HIS A 10 13.94 -2.57 14.23
C HIS A 10 12.54 -2.40 13.65
N LEU A 11 12.32 -2.77 12.38
CA LEU A 11 10.99 -2.73 11.76
C LEU A 11 10.01 -3.64 12.51
N LEU A 12 10.42 -4.86 12.86
CA LEU A 12 9.61 -5.78 13.67
C LEU A 12 9.31 -5.24 15.06
N SER A 13 10.20 -4.44 15.66
CA SER A 13 9.95 -3.80 16.94
C SER A 13 8.87 -2.72 16.82
N ILE A 14 8.96 -1.84 15.82
CA ILE A 14 7.94 -0.81 15.57
C ILE A 14 6.56 -1.44 15.37
N LEU A 15 6.49 -2.51 14.57
CA LEU A 15 5.24 -3.23 14.32
C LEU A 15 4.68 -3.86 15.58
N ARG A 16 5.52 -4.53 16.39
CA ARG A 16 5.09 -5.11 17.68
C ARG A 16 4.60 -4.06 18.67
N ASP A 17 5.29 -2.94 18.78
CA ASP A 17 4.91 -1.83 19.66
C ASP A 17 3.59 -1.21 19.23
N TYR A 18 3.36 -1.09 17.92
CA TYR A 18 2.08 -0.63 17.39
C TYR A 18 0.95 -1.65 17.63
N GLN A 19 1.25 -2.93 17.43
CA GLN A 19 0.31 -4.05 17.53
C GLN A 19 -0.13 -4.36 18.97
N SER A 20 0.75 -4.17 19.95
CA SER A 20 0.45 -4.40 21.38
C SER A 20 -0.69 -3.51 21.90
N ASN A 21 -1.04 -2.44 21.19
CA ASN A 21 -2.12 -1.52 21.54
C ASN A 21 -3.51 -1.95 21.01
N GLY A 22 -3.81 -3.25 21.05
CA GLY A 22 -5.13 -3.81 20.67
C GLY A 22 -5.32 -4.08 19.19
N VAL A 23 -4.23 -4.40 18.49
CA VAL A 23 -4.14 -4.41 17.04
C VAL A 23 -3.64 -5.79 16.58
N SER A 24 -4.49 -6.57 15.90
CA SER A 24 -4.14 -7.93 15.45
C SER A 24 -3.76 -7.97 13.97
N PRO A 25 -2.67 -8.66 13.56
CA PRO A 25 -2.29 -8.89 12.17
C PRO A 25 -3.15 -10.00 11.53
N MET A 26 -4.48 -9.95 11.73
CA MET A 26 -5.38 -10.95 11.16
C MET A 26 -5.25 -11.01 9.64
N ILE A 27 -5.51 -12.21 9.11
CA ILE A 27 -5.58 -12.46 7.67
C ILE A 27 -6.63 -11.52 7.07
N CYS A 28 -6.27 -10.76 6.04
CA CYS A 28 -7.17 -9.78 5.44
C CYS A 28 -8.51 -10.40 4.99
N ALA A 29 -8.51 -11.67 4.56
CA ALA A 29 -9.70 -12.41 4.15
C ALA A 29 -10.71 -12.70 5.28
N THR A 30 -10.28 -12.65 6.54
CA THR A 30 -11.14 -12.87 7.71
C THR A 30 -11.26 -11.60 8.55
N CYS A 31 -10.82 -10.45 8.03
CA CYS A 31 -10.77 -9.20 8.77
C CYS A 31 -12.04 -8.38 8.55
N PRO A 32 -12.92 -8.22 9.57
CA PRO A 32 -14.17 -7.49 9.45
C PRO A 32 -14.01 -5.96 9.36
N ALA A 33 -12.80 -5.46 9.07
CA ALA A 33 -12.45 -4.06 9.17
C ALA A 33 -12.17 -3.42 7.80
N LEU A 34 -12.46 -2.11 7.72
CA LEU A 34 -12.25 -1.25 6.55
C LEU A 34 -10.78 -1.14 6.10
N CYS A 35 -9.84 -1.65 6.91
CA CYS A 35 -8.40 -1.54 6.65
C CYS A 35 -7.97 -2.22 5.34
N CYS A 36 -8.72 -3.22 4.86
CA CYS A 36 -8.44 -3.87 3.57
C CYS A 36 -8.88 -3.01 2.38
N SER A 37 -9.80 -2.08 2.59
CA SER A 37 -10.38 -1.20 1.58
C SER A 37 -9.60 0.09 1.37
N GLN A 38 -8.71 0.43 2.31
CA GLN A 38 -7.79 1.56 2.20
C GLN A 38 -6.40 1.06 1.76
N GLY A 39 -5.88 1.66 0.69
CA GLY A 39 -4.59 1.26 0.13
C GLY A 39 -3.43 2.07 0.68
N GLY A 40 -2.56 1.43 1.47
CA GLY A 40 -1.22 1.87 1.91
C GLY A 40 -0.19 1.97 0.79
N PHE A 41 0.85 2.79 0.94
CA PHE A 41 1.92 2.82 -0.06
C PHE A 41 2.75 1.53 -0.09
N ALA A 42 3.32 1.27 -1.26
CA ALA A 42 4.30 0.23 -1.50
C ALA A 42 5.70 0.84 -1.68
N LEU A 43 6.74 0.05 -1.40
CA LEU A 43 8.12 0.36 -1.81
C LEU A 43 8.42 -0.25 -3.17
N LEU A 44 9.55 0.16 -3.77
CA LEU A 44 10.03 -0.42 -5.02
C LEU A 44 10.14 -1.95 -4.93
N GLU A 45 10.55 -2.49 -3.78
CA GLU A 45 10.68 -3.93 -3.54
C GLU A 45 9.34 -4.67 -3.57
N ASN A 46 8.28 -4.08 -3.00
CA ASN A 46 6.94 -4.64 -3.09
C ASN A 46 6.50 -4.63 -4.56
N VAL A 47 6.67 -3.49 -5.21
CA VAL A 47 6.27 -3.22 -6.58
C VAL A 47 6.92 -4.16 -7.59
N LEU A 48 8.22 -4.44 -7.45
CA LEU A 48 8.92 -5.41 -8.29
C LEU A 48 8.29 -6.81 -8.20
N ARG A 49 7.85 -7.22 -7.00
CA ARG A 49 7.15 -8.51 -6.79
C ARG A 49 5.73 -8.49 -7.34
N ILE A 50 5.01 -7.38 -7.15
CA ILE A 50 3.68 -7.18 -7.73
C ILE A 50 3.76 -7.26 -9.26
N TYR A 51 4.76 -6.64 -9.86
CA TYR A 51 4.98 -6.68 -11.32
C TYR A 51 5.34 -8.09 -11.82
N ASP A 52 6.16 -8.85 -11.10
CA ASP A 52 6.41 -10.26 -11.43
C ASP A 52 5.12 -11.08 -11.42
N ARG A 53 4.26 -10.86 -10.41
CA ARG A 53 2.94 -11.50 -10.32
C ARG A 53 2.00 -11.07 -11.45
N TYR A 54 2.04 -9.79 -11.84
CA TYR A 54 1.31 -9.25 -12.99
C TYR A 54 1.72 -9.94 -14.30
N ARG A 55 3.03 -10.02 -14.57
CA ARG A 55 3.58 -10.66 -15.78
C ARG A 55 3.20 -12.14 -15.88
N GLN A 56 3.04 -12.81 -14.75
CA GLN A 56 2.60 -14.20 -14.68
C GLN A 56 1.08 -14.37 -14.83
N GLY A 57 0.32 -13.28 -15.03
CA GLY A 57 -1.13 -13.32 -15.14
C GLY A 57 -1.85 -13.68 -13.83
N ARG A 58 -1.17 -13.55 -12.69
CA ARG A 58 -1.63 -13.99 -11.35
C ARG A 58 -2.33 -12.88 -10.55
N LEU A 59 -2.48 -11.69 -11.10
CA LEU A 59 -3.36 -10.65 -10.55
C LEU A 59 -4.79 -10.92 -11.01
N LYS A 60 -5.67 -11.28 -10.05
CA LYS A 60 -7.08 -11.57 -10.29
C LYS A 60 -7.92 -10.73 -9.34
N ARG A 61 -8.83 -9.96 -9.89
CA ARG A 61 -9.79 -9.11 -9.17
C ARG A 61 -11.16 -9.29 -9.80
N GLU A 62 -12.19 -9.43 -8.97
CA GLU A 62 -13.57 -9.48 -9.43
C GLU A 62 -13.99 -8.12 -10.01
N GLY A 63 -14.65 -8.14 -11.16
CA GLY A 63 -15.14 -6.92 -11.83
C GLY A 63 -14.04 -6.00 -12.36
N TYR A 64 -12.79 -6.46 -12.50
CA TYR A 64 -11.72 -5.69 -13.16
C TYR A 64 -10.66 -6.59 -13.77
N ARG A 65 -10.22 -6.23 -14.98
CA ARG A 65 -9.16 -6.93 -15.70
C ARG A 65 -7.96 -6.00 -15.86
N PHE A 66 -6.83 -6.41 -15.29
CA PHE A 66 -5.55 -5.75 -15.54
C PHE A 66 -5.21 -5.85 -17.03
N ALA A 67 -4.92 -4.71 -17.66
CA ALA A 67 -4.47 -4.66 -19.06
C ALA A 67 -3.19 -5.49 -19.19
N PRO A 68 -3.08 -6.43 -20.16
CA PRO A 68 -1.92 -7.30 -20.30
C PRO A 68 -0.77 -6.62 -21.07
N GLY A 69 0.45 -7.14 -20.91
CA GLY A 69 1.58 -6.80 -21.79
C GLY A 69 2.31 -5.50 -21.45
N PHE A 70 1.94 -4.80 -20.37
CA PHE A 70 2.68 -3.62 -19.94
C PHE A 70 4.12 -3.97 -19.54
N SER A 71 5.03 -3.12 -19.99
CA SER A 71 6.37 -2.98 -19.43
C SER A 71 6.30 -2.59 -17.94
N PHE A 72 7.44 -2.59 -17.27
CA PHE A 72 7.49 -2.20 -15.86
C PHE A 72 6.99 -0.77 -15.70
N CYS A 73 7.49 0.19 -16.48
CA CYS A 73 7.10 1.59 -16.36
C CYS A 73 5.62 1.83 -16.68
N GLU A 74 5.09 1.21 -17.74
CA GLU A 74 3.66 1.30 -18.05
C GLU A 74 2.81 0.74 -16.92
N PHE A 75 3.19 -0.41 -16.35
CA PHE A 75 2.50 -0.99 -15.19
C PHE A 75 2.51 -0.04 -13.99
N ILE A 76 3.66 0.60 -13.70
CA ILE A 76 3.77 1.56 -12.60
C ILE A 76 2.86 2.75 -12.81
N PHE A 77 2.99 3.43 -13.95
CA PHE A 77 2.26 4.67 -14.20
C PHE A 77 0.78 4.45 -14.45
N GLU A 78 0.38 3.25 -14.86
CA GLU A 78 -1.03 2.86 -14.88
C GLU A 78 -1.58 2.74 -13.45
N TYR A 79 -0.98 1.89 -12.61
CA TYR A 79 -1.60 1.42 -11.36
C TYR A 79 -1.16 2.15 -10.09
N PHE A 80 -0.16 3.02 -10.16
CA PHE A 80 0.41 3.72 -9.01
C PHE A 80 0.61 5.22 -9.28
N ASP A 81 0.39 6.02 -8.24
CA ASP A 81 0.92 7.36 -8.10
C ASP A 81 2.30 7.26 -7.40
N VAL A 82 3.32 7.89 -7.97
CA VAL A 82 4.72 7.71 -7.55
C VAL A 82 5.24 9.00 -6.93
N TRP A 83 5.47 8.99 -5.63
CA TRP A 83 5.81 10.19 -4.85
C TRP A 83 7.15 10.00 -4.15
N ALA A 84 8.01 11.02 -4.16
CA ALA A 84 9.27 11.00 -3.42
C ALA A 84 9.09 11.72 -2.09
N ARG A 85 9.44 11.05 -0.99
CA ARG A 85 9.44 11.65 0.35
C ARG A 85 10.86 11.87 0.82
N GLU A 86 11.20 13.12 1.15
CA GLU A 86 12.41 13.43 1.90
C GLU A 86 12.22 13.06 3.37
N ILE A 87 13.25 12.45 3.96
CA ILE A 87 13.26 11.94 5.32
C ILE A 87 14.55 12.41 5.99
N ASP A 88 14.41 13.20 7.04
CA ASP A 88 15.53 13.58 7.91
C ASP A 88 15.74 12.52 8.98
N ASP A 89 16.88 11.84 8.94
CA ASP A 89 17.24 10.91 9.99
C ASP A 89 17.72 11.64 11.28
N PRO A 90 17.81 10.95 12.43
CA PRO A 90 18.25 11.57 13.68
C PRO A 90 19.68 12.16 13.65
N THR A 91 20.50 11.80 12.65
CA THR A 91 21.86 12.32 12.46
C THR A 91 21.88 13.58 11.58
N GLY A 92 20.73 14.02 11.07
CA GLY A 92 20.60 15.16 10.16
C GLY A 92 20.89 14.81 8.69
N LYS A 93 21.08 13.53 8.35
CA LYS A 93 21.25 13.10 6.97
C LYS A 93 19.89 12.95 6.30
N LYS A 94 19.78 13.55 5.12
CA LYS A 94 18.60 13.44 4.25
C LYS A 94 18.61 12.14 3.46
N HIS A 95 17.49 11.45 3.47
CA HIS A 95 17.20 10.30 2.63
C HIS A 95 15.98 10.59 1.77
N ALA A 96 15.95 10.11 0.54
CA ALA A 96 14.76 10.15 -0.30
C ALA A 96 14.22 8.73 -0.46
N LEU A 97 12.94 8.55 -0.10
CA LEU A 97 12.23 7.29 -0.28
C LEU A 97 11.15 7.45 -1.33
N LEU A 98 11.17 6.59 -2.34
CA LEU A 98 10.12 6.54 -3.34
C LEU A 98 8.95 5.69 -2.84
N LEU A 99 7.78 6.31 -2.77
CA LEU A 99 6.51 5.72 -2.34
C LEU A 99 5.63 5.48 -3.56
N PHE A 100 5.07 4.28 -3.66
CA PHE A 100 4.17 3.89 -4.74
C PHE A 100 2.78 3.71 -4.15
N HIS A 101 1.97 4.75 -4.28
CA HIS A 101 0.60 4.73 -3.81
C HIS A 101 -0.28 4.10 -4.88
N MET A 102 -0.98 3.01 -4.56
CA MET A 102 -1.81 2.38 -5.58
C MET A 102 -3.05 3.22 -5.83
N LYS A 103 -3.40 3.34 -7.11
CA LYS A 103 -4.57 4.10 -7.53
C LYS A 103 -5.85 3.43 -7.05
N THR A 104 -6.88 4.27 -6.98
CA THR A 104 -8.23 3.83 -6.65
C THR A 104 -8.95 3.44 -7.93
N LEU A 105 -9.71 2.36 -7.90
CA LEU A 105 -10.60 2.06 -9.02
C LEU A 105 -11.86 2.90 -8.90
N GLY A 106 -12.24 3.61 -9.95
CA GLY A 106 -13.51 4.32 -10.05
C GLY A 106 -14.63 3.49 -10.67
N PRO A 107 -15.83 4.07 -10.80
CA PRO A 107 -16.92 3.50 -11.61
C PRO A 107 -16.45 3.11 -13.01
N GLU A 108 -17.03 2.07 -13.62
CA GLU A 108 -16.70 1.67 -15.01
C GLU A 108 -15.24 1.22 -15.24
N GLY A 109 -14.43 1.13 -14.20
CA GLY A 109 -13.07 0.57 -14.26
C GLY A 109 -11.96 1.57 -14.57
N HIS A 110 -12.23 2.87 -14.59
CA HIS A 110 -11.15 3.87 -14.70
C HIS A 110 -10.33 3.95 -13.41
N LEU A 111 -9.07 4.34 -13.51
CA LEU A 111 -8.20 4.53 -12.35
C LEU A 111 -8.16 6.01 -11.96
N VAL A 112 -8.31 6.26 -10.66
CA VAL A 112 -8.29 7.59 -10.06
C VAL A 112 -6.95 7.79 -9.37
N SER A 113 -6.20 8.77 -9.86
CA SER A 113 -4.97 9.28 -9.25
C SER A 113 -5.27 10.30 -8.16
N ILE A 114 -4.41 10.33 -7.14
CA ILE A 114 -4.42 11.38 -6.12
C ILE A 114 -3.39 12.45 -6.50
N PRO A 115 -3.76 13.74 -6.52
CA PRO A 115 -2.84 14.83 -6.83
C PRO A 115 -1.69 14.93 -5.82
N ASP A 116 -0.48 15.16 -6.32
CA ASP A 116 0.72 15.45 -5.51
C ASP A 116 0.70 16.88 -4.98
N ALA A 117 -0.05 17.09 -3.91
CA ALA A 117 -0.33 18.44 -3.36
C ALA A 117 -0.31 18.49 -1.82
N GLY A 118 0.58 17.75 -1.16
CA GLY A 118 0.69 17.73 0.31
C GLY A 118 0.71 16.33 0.89
N ASP A 119 -0.06 16.09 1.96
CA ASP A 119 -0.18 14.74 2.53
C ASP A 119 -1.14 13.89 1.68
N TYR A 120 -0.62 12.79 1.12
CA TYR A 120 -1.39 11.89 0.26
C TYR A 120 -2.69 11.41 0.92
N TRP A 121 -2.63 11.10 2.21
CA TRP A 121 -3.75 10.51 2.93
C TRP A 121 -4.86 11.51 3.17
N GLU A 122 -4.49 12.72 3.57
CA GLU A 122 -5.45 13.82 3.76
C GLU A 122 -6.14 14.19 2.45
N ILE A 123 -5.39 14.32 1.35
CA ILE A 123 -5.95 14.65 0.03
C ILE A 123 -6.88 13.52 -0.44
N ARG A 124 -6.45 12.27 -0.30
CA ARG A 124 -7.24 11.10 -0.69
C ARG A 124 -8.54 10.99 0.11
N GLU A 125 -8.45 11.17 1.43
CA GLU A 125 -9.60 11.14 2.32
C GLU A 125 -10.58 12.25 1.97
N GLY A 126 -10.11 13.50 1.87
CA GLY A 126 -10.95 14.63 1.49
C GLY A 126 -11.62 14.45 0.12
N LEU A 127 -10.87 13.95 -0.88
CA LEU A 127 -11.42 13.69 -2.23
C LEU A 127 -12.59 12.72 -2.18
N PHE A 128 -12.45 11.59 -1.49
CA PHE A 128 -13.45 10.53 -1.49
C PHE A 128 -14.54 10.71 -0.44
N GLU A 129 -14.31 11.45 0.63
CA GLU A 129 -15.37 11.90 1.53
C GLU A 129 -16.32 12.87 0.84
N LEU A 130 -15.77 13.82 0.05
CA LEU A 130 -16.59 14.75 -0.74
C LEU A 130 -17.21 14.09 -1.98
N ASN A 131 -16.60 13.02 -2.50
CA ASN A 131 -17.07 12.32 -3.69
C ASN A 131 -17.11 10.78 -3.49
N PRO A 132 -17.99 10.24 -2.63
CA PRO A 132 -17.98 8.82 -2.27
C PRO A 132 -18.20 7.87 -3.45
N TRP A 133 -18.93 8.33 -4.46
CA TRP A 133 -19.25 7.60 -5.69
C TRP A 133 -18.02 7.37 -6.60
N MET A 134 -16.96 8.17 -6.45
CA MET A 134 -15.74 8.05 -7.26
C MET A 134 -14.86 6.86 -6.88
N SER A 135 -15.05 6.27 -5.70
CA SER A 135 -14.18 5.20 -5.20
C SER A 135 -14.89 3.86 -5.14
N ARG A 136 -14.29 2.87 -5.81
CA ARG A 136 -14.59 1.43 -5.69
C ARG A 136 -13.51 0.69 -4.90
N GLY A 137 -12.69 1.44 -4.15
CA GLY A 137 -11.56 0.93 -3.37
C GLY A 137 -10.26 0.82 -4.17
N CYS A 138 -9.19 0.37 -3.49
CA CYS A 138 -7.88 0.14 -4.10
C CYS A 138 -7.99 -0.79 -5.32
N VAL A 139 -7.21 -0.54 -6.37
CA VAL A 139 -7.15 -1.41 -7.57
C VAL A 139 -6.76 -2.86 -7.26
N PHE A 140 -6.08 -3.10 -6.13
CA PHE A 140 -5.71 -4.44 -5.65
C PHE A 140 -6.68 -5.02 -4.60
N LEU A 141 -7.85 -4.42 -4.41
CA LEU A 141 -8.95 -4.99 -3.63
C LEU A 141 -9.61 -6.12 -4.42
N SER A 142 -9.85 -7.27 -3.80
CA SER A 142 -10.43 -8.48 -4.45
C SER A 142 -11.74 -8.24 -5.19
N LYS A 143 -12.60 -7.35 -4.70
CA LYS A 143 -13.85 -6.96 -5.33
C LYS A 143 -14.20 -5.50 -5.03
N PRO A 144 -14.96 -4.81 -5.89
CA PRO A 144 -15.24 -3.39 -5.71
C PRO A 144 -16.10 -3.08 -4.48
N LEU A 145 -15.99 -1.85 -3.99
CA LEU A 145 -16.92 -1.24 -3.04
C LEU A 145 -18.12 -0.61 -3.77
N PRO A 146 -19.31 -0.60 -3.16
CA PRO A 146 -20.45 0.12 -3.70
C PRO A 146 -20.31 1.65 -3.57
N SER A 147 -19.60 2.14 -2.55
CA SER A 147 -19.15 3.53 -2.42
C SER A 147 -17.97 3.60 -1.43
N TRP A 148 -17.31 4.75 -1.36
CA TRP A 148 -16.24 5.00 -0.38
C TRP A 148 -16.72 4.75 1.05
N MET A 149 -16.08 3.81 1.75
CA MET A 149 -16.36 3.36 3.12
C MET A 149 -17.77 2.79 3.40
N GLU A 150 -18.78 3.21 2.65
CA GLU A 150 -20.13 2.67 2.67
C GLU A 150 -20.20 1.33 1.91
N GLY A 151 -20.75 0.30 2.57
CA GLY A 151 -20.93 -1.04 1.99
C GLY A 151 -19.70 -1.95 2.03
N ASP A 152 -18.67 -1.58 2.80
CA ASP A 152 -17.68 -2.54 3.27
C ASP A 152 -18.21 -3.29 4.51
N ASP A 153 -18.82 -4.45 4.29
CA ASP A 153 -19.29 -5.34 5.35
C ASP A 153 -18.14 -6.04 6.10
N GLY A 154 -16.89 -5.85 5.65
CA GLY A 154 -15.67 -6.42 6.21
C GLY A 154 -15.51 -7.93 6.03
N MET A 155 -16.55 -8.68 5.66
CA MET A 155 -16.52 -10.13 5.75
C MET A 155 -16.12 -10.81 4.44
N THR A 156 -15.93 -10.04 3.37
CA THR A 156 -15.84 -10.62 2.02
C THR A 156 -14.78 -9.98 1.12
N ARG A 157 -14.09 -8.94 1.58
CA ARG A 157 -13.08 -8.21 0.80
C ARG A 157 -11.71 -8.36 1.42
N HIS A 158 -10.73 -8.66 0.59
CA HIS A 158 -9.32 -8.73 0.95
C HIS A 158 -8.43 -8.09 -0.10
N CYS A 159 -7.21 -7.74 0.28
CA CYS A 159 -6.16 -7.37 -0.66
C CYS A 159 -5.68 -8.61 -1.42
N ILE A 160 -5.70 -8.59 -2.75
CA ILE A 160 -5.25 -9.73 -3.57
C ILE A 160 -3.75 -9.98 -3.47
N LEU A 161 -3.00 -9.01 -2.94
CA LEU A 161 -1.56 -9.05 -2.70
C LEU A 161 -1.20 -9.55 -1.30
N HIS A 162 -2.18 -9.85 -0.45
CA HIS A 162 -1.93 -10.35 0.89
C HIS A 162 -1.25 -11.72 0.87
N THR A 163 -0.27 -11.91 1.75
CA THR A 163 0.36 -13.21 2.01
C THR A 163 0.44 -13.46 3.52
N PRO A 164 0.50 -14.73 3.98
CA PRO A 164 0.57 -15.04 5.41
C PRO A 164 1.76 -14.38 6.12
N GLN A 165 2.88 -14.19 5.42
CA GLN A 165 4.09 -13.59 6.00
C GLN A 165 4.12 -12.05 5.95
N SER A 166 3.09 -11.37 5.41
CA SER A 166 3.16 -9.91 5.21
C SER A 166 3.37 -9.10 6.49
N ALA A 167 3.06 -9.65 7.67
CA ALA A 167 3.31 -8.97 8.95
C ALA A 167 4.77 -9.01 9.40
N THR A 168 5.59 -9.91 8.83
CA THR A 168 6.97 -10.15 9.27
C THR A 168 7.99 -10.10 8.14
N HIS A 169 7.53 -10.06 6.89
CA HIS A 169 8.37 -10.09 5.70
C HIS A 169 7.90 -9.08 4.64
N LEU A 170 8.87 -8.62 3.86
CA LEU A 170 8.64 -7.90 2.62
C LEU A 170 8.10 -8.85 1.55
N THR A 171 6.85 -8.60 1.16
CA THR A 171 6.03 -9.42 0.26
C THR A 171 5.39 -8.53 -0.81
N GLU A 172 4.45 -9.06 -1.59
CA GLU A 172 3.64 -8.28 -2.53
C GLU A 172 2.70 -7.30 -1.82
N LYS A 173 2.31 -7.57 -0.57
CA LYS A 173 1.45 -6.65 0.20
C LYS A 173 2.19 -5.32 0.37
N PRO A 174 1.55 -4.17 0.04
CA PRO A 174 2.15 -2.86 0.24
C PRO A 174 2.63 -2.69 1.67
N ILE A 175 3.84 -2.15 1.84
CA ILE A 175 4.52 -2.12 3.15
C ILE A 175 3.72 -1.37 4.20
N ASP A 176 3.02 -0.30 3.81
CA ASP A 176 2.28 0.53 4.76
C ASP A 176 0.95 -0.14 5.20
N CYS A 177 0.41 -1.02 4.36
CA CYS A 177 -0.76 -1.83 4.70
C CYS A 177 -0.52 -2.83 5.84
N VAL A 178 0.71 -2.97 6.34
CA VAL A 178 1.00 -3.79 7.53
C VAL A 178 0.74 -3.03 8.83
N LEU A 179 0.71 -1.69 8.78
CA LEU A 179 0.30 -0.82 9.88
C LEU A 179 -1.23 -0.68 9.95
N HIS A 180 -1.91 -0.78 8.80
CA HIS A 180 -3.37 -0.87 8.77
C HIS A 180 -3.82 -2.22 9.32
N THR A 181 -4.49 -2.18 10.46
CA THR A 181 -4.75 -3.37 11.27
C THR A 181 -6.17 -3.37 11.83
N CYS A 182 -6.69 -4.57 12.11
CA CYS A 182 -8.09 -4.79 12.45
C CYS A 182 -8.32 -4.48 13.94
N THR A 183 -8.84 -3.29 14.26
CA THR A 183 -9.14 -2.90 15.67
C THR A 183 -10.60 -3.13 16.08
N SER A 184 -11.55 -3.03 15.15
CA SER A 184 -12.98 -3.37 15.29
C SER A 184 -13.74 -2.96 14.03
N ARG A 185 -15.02 -3.34 13.91
CA ARG A 185 -15.91 -2.91 12.82
C ARG A 185 -15.90 -1.37 12.76
N LEU A 186 -15.56 -0.80 11.60
CA LEU A 186 -15.66 0.64 11.27
C LEU A 186 -14.65 1.63 11.88
N LYS A 187 -13.65 1.21 12.67
CA LYS A 187 -12.58 2.14 13.13
C LYS A 187 -11.21 1.71 12.64
N SER A 188 -10.58 2.55 11.82
CA SER A 188 -9.15 2.46 11.51
C SER A 188 -8.36 3.25 12.54
N LYS A 189 -7.45 2.60 13.26
CA LYS A 189 -6.42 3.33 14.01
C LYS A 189 -5.31 3.72 13.04
N ARG A 190 -4.99 5.01 12.96
CA ARG A 190 -3.80 5.48 12.22
C ARG A 190 -2.60 5.56 13.18
N PRO A 191 -1.39 5.22 12.73
CA PRO A 191 -0.17 5.58 13.44
C PRO A 191 -0.12 7.09 13.71
N ASN A 192 0.42 7.49 14.86
CA ASN A 192 0.72 8.90 15.10
C ASN A 192 1.99 9.33 14.33
N GLU A 193 2.18 10.65 14.19
CA GLU A 193 3.28 11.24 13.43
C GLU A 193 4.66 10.76 13.91
N LYS A 194 4.86 10.64 15.23
CA LYS A 194 6.11 10.16 15.82
C LYS A 194 6.43 8.72 15.38
N LEU A 195 5.43 7.83 15.35
CA LEU A 195 5.60 6.46 14.89
C LEU A 195 5.82 6.41 13.38
N MET A 196 5.07 7.21 12.60
CA MET A 196 5.26 7.30 11.14
C MET A 196 6.67 7.79 10.79
N ARG A 197 7.18 8.81 11.49
CA ARG A 197 8.55 9.29 11.28
C ARG A 197 9.58 8.20 11.53
N LYS A 198 9.47 7.47 12.64
CA LYS A 198 10.34 6.32 12.93
C LYS A 198 10.23 5.25 11.84
N TRP A 199 9.01 4.93 11.42
CA TRP A 199 8.76 3.96 10.36
C TRP A 199 9.45 4.36 9.05
N PHE A 200 9.28 5.60 8.60
CA PHE A 200 9.92 6.10 7.37
C PHE A 200 11.46 6.07 7.45
N VAL A 201 12.05 6.48 8.58
CA VAL A 201 13.52 6.43 8.78
C VAL A 201 14.04 4.99 8.68
N GLU A 202 13.38 4.04 9.32
CA GLU A 202 13.77 2.63 9.26
C GLU A 202 13.60 2.06 7.85
N LEU A 203 12.52 2.40 7.13
CA LEU A 203 12.33 1.99 5.75
C LEU A 203 13.40 2.58 4.82
N ALA A 204 13.73 3.86 4.95
CA ALA A 204 14.78 4.50 4.16
C ALA A 204 16.16 3.89 4.41
N THR A 205 16.43 3.49 5.65
CA THR A 205 17.68 2.81 6.05
C THR A 205 17.74 1.38 5.50
N ALA A 206 16.65 0.63 5.59
CA ALA A 206 16.57 -0.76 5.12
C ALA A 206 16.55 -0.86 3.59
N PHE A 207 15.98 0.14 2.90
CA PHE A 207 15.78 0.15 1.44
C PHE A 207 16.37 1.42 0.80
N PRO A 208 17.70 1.60 0.88
CA PRO A 208 18.33 2.83 0.42
C PRO A 208 18.32 2.94 -1.12
N ASN A 209 18.50 4.17 -1.61
CA ASN A 209 18.65 4.49 -3.04
C ASN A 209 17.45 4.10 -3.92
N SER A 210 16.24 4.01 -3.36
CA SER A 210 15.02 3.64 -4.09
C SER A 210 14.79 4.54 -5.32
N VAL A 211 14.96 5.86 -5.19
CA VAL A 211 14.85 6.84 -6.30
C VAL A 211 15.83 6.50 -7.44
N ARG A 212 17.13 6.39 -7.13
CA ARG A 212 18.16 6.08 -8.13
C ARG A 212 17.92 4.73 -8.80
N ARG A 213 17.45 3.73 -8.05
CA ARG A 213 17.14 2.40 -8.59
C ARG A 213 15.94 2.46 -9.53
N PHE A 214 14.91 3.21 -9.19
CA PHE A 214 13.75 3.42 -10.05
C PHE A 214 14.10 4.15 -11.34
N GLN A 215 14.88 5.24 -11.27
CA GLN A 215 15.37 5.96 -12.47
C GLN A 215 16.14 5.04 -13.43
N LYS A 216 16.98 4.13 -12.90
CA LYS A 216 17.66 3.12 -13.73
C LYS A 216 16.72 2.12 -14.41
N LEU A 217 15.56 1.85 -13.82
CA LEU A 217 14.54 0.99 -14.42
C LEU A 217 13.70 1.73 -15.47
N GLN A 218 13.67 3.06 -15.44
CA GLN A 218 13.02 3.91 -16.45
C GLN A 218 13.89 4.17 -17.68
N GLY A 219 15.22 4.23 -17.50
CA GLY A 219 16.19 4.55 -18.55
C GLY A 219 16.81 3.33 -19.25
N LYS A 220 16.09 2.22 -19.36
CA LYS A 220 16.48 1.03 -20.13
C LYS A 220 15.40 0.68 -21.14
#